data_AF-A0A7U7G757-F1
#
_entry.id   AF-A0A7U7G757-F1
#
_cell.length_a   1.000
_cell.length_b   1.000
_cell.length_c   1.000
_cell.angle_alpha   90.00
_cell.angle_beta   90.00
_cell.angle_gamma   90.00
#
_symmetry.space_group_name_H-M   'P 1'
#
loop_
_entity.id
_entity.type
_entity.pdbx_description
1 polymer ?
#
loop_
_entity_poly.entity_id
_entity_poly.type
_entity_poly.pdbx_seq_one_letter_code
_entity_poly.pdbx_strand_id
1 'polypeptide(L)'
;MSSVWTHAGKRDNPRTMSIESLLSHLDSLLAAQGLSDRRACLKAREINPAVGVDFLRDMRRRKHLPRTDKLAALAQVLGVPVGPLVAEISRSEEQKTVEQPAPSPNLPVSQVQVCGEVQAGVWKEAHEWPLPDQYAITIPYDAAYPGLKRYGLMVKGQSMNRVFQDGSVVIVINFSELGRRPRNGDYVVAMQRSRVSDGFEATIKAVQVKESGQMVLWPQSTEPEFQSPIILPAPGDTVCHSAAESPDVTILALVVGSYVPMPTASFQGS
;
A
#
# COMPACT_ATOMS: atom_id res chain seq x y z
N MET A 1 2.23 -63.21 -5.80
CA MET A 1 1.66 -62.20 -6.71
C MET A 1 0.17 -62.08 -6.41
N SER A 2 -0.23 -61.12 -5.57
CA SER A 2 -1.64 -60.72 -5.45
C SER A 2 -1.66 -59.27 -4.97
N SER A 3 -1.95 -58.35 -5.89
CA SER A 3 -2.29 -56.97 -5.57
C SER A 3 -3.73 -56.73 -6.00
N VAL A 4 -4.59 -56.63 -4.99
CA VAL A 4 -6.01 -56.30 -5.08
C VAL A 4 -6.12 -54.83 -5.49
N TRP A 5 -6.76 -54.55 -6.63
CA TRP A 5 -7.15 -53.20 -7.03
C TRP A 5 -8.52 -52.89 -6.41
N THR A 6 -8.53 -52.02 -5.41
CA THR A 6 -9.76 -51.41 -4.87
C THR A 6 -10.18 -50.20 -5.70
N HIS A 7 -11.46 -50.20 -6.09
CA HIS A 7 -12.14 -49.16 -6.85
C HIS A 7 -12.15 -47.83 -6.07
N ALA A 8 -11.42 -46.82 -6.55
CA ALA A 8 -11.49 -45.46 -6.02
C ALA A 8 -12.69 -44.72 -6.63
N GLY A 9 -13.60 -44.27 -5.76
CA GLY A 9 -14.85 -43.60 -6.08
C GLY A 9 -14.70 -42.34 -6.95
N LYS A 10 -15.74 -42.10 -7.74
CA LYS A 10 -15.95 -40.93 -8.58
C LYS A 10 -15.94 -39.68 -7.70
N ARG A 11 -14.89 -38.87 -7.77
CA ARG A 11 -14.78 -37.60 -7.05
C ARG A 11 -15.76 -36.60 -7.67
N ASP A 12 -16.77 -36.21 -6.90
CA ASP A 12 -17.70 -35.16 -7.32
C ASP A 12 -17.00 -33.80 -7.35
N ASN A 13 -17.23 -33.06 -8.43
CA ASN A 13 -16.60 -31.78 -8.70
C ASN A 13 -17.08 -30.73 -7.68
N PRO A 14 -16.19 -30.04 -6.94
CA PRO A 14 -16.57 -29.10 -5.88
C PRO A 14 -17.48 -27.95 -6.34
N ARG A 15 -17.40 -27.56 -7.62
CA ARG A 15 -18.31 -26.56 -8.23
C ARG A 15 -19.76 -27.02 -8.34
N THR A 16 -20.00 -28.32 -8.39
CA THR A 16 -21.37 -28.88 -8.49
C THR A 16 -22.05 -28.87 -7.12
N MET A 17 -21.29 -29.13 -6.04
CA MET A 17 -21.81 -29.13 -4.67
C MET A 17 -22.18 -27.71 -4.17
N SER A 18 -21.47 -26.66 -4.60
CA SER A 18 -21.81 -25.29 -4.18
C SER A 18 -23.08 -24.74 -4.83
N ILE A 19 -23.37 -25.12 -6.08
CA ILE A 19 -24.59 -24.72 -6.79
C ILE A 19 -25.82 -25.44 -6.22
N GLU A 20 -25.68 -26.71 -5.84
CA GLU A 20 -26.77 -27.48 -5.21
C GLU A 20 -27.09 -26.95 -3.82
N SER A 21 -26.08 -26.55 -3.03
CA SER A 21 -26.29 -25.86 -1.74
C SER A 21 -27.05 -24.53 -1.92
N LEU A 22 -26.66 -23.70 -2.89
CA LEU A 22 -27.32 -22.43 -3.18
C LEU A 22 -28.78 -22.64 -3.61
N LEU A 23 -29.04 -23.62 -4.48
CA LEU A 23 -30.39 -23.93 -4.93
C LEU A 23 -31.27 -24.42 -3.78
N SER A 24 -30.76 -25.27 -2.90
CA SER A 24 -31.46 -25.74 -1.71
C SER A 24 -31.82 -24.61 -0.74
N HIS A 25 -30.91 -23.65 -0.57
CA HIS A 25 -31.17 -22.46 0.25
C HIS A 25 -32.24 -21.55 -0.39
N LEU A 26 -32.15 -21.30 -1.69
CA LEU A 26 -33.15 -20.53 -2.42
C LEU A 26 -34.54 -21.19 -2.38
N ASP A 27 -34.61 -22.52 -2.50
CA ASP A 27 -35.86 -23.27 -2.39
C ASP A 27 -36.50 -23.11 -1.00
N SER A 28 -35.68 -23.15 0.05
CA SER A 28 -36.14 -22.95 1.43
C SER A 28 -36.72 -21.54 1.62
N LEU A 29 -36.08 -20.52 1.06
CA LEU A 29 -36.54 -19.12 1.13
C LEU A 29 -37.84 -18.89 0.34
N LEU A 30 -37.94 -19.50 -0.84
CA LEU A 30 -39.13 -19.42 -1.69
C LEU A 30 -40.33 -20.08 -1.01
N ALA A 31 -40.14 -21.25 -0.40
CA ALA A 31 -41.16 -21.96 0.35
C ALA A 31 -41.67 -21.14 1.55
N ALA A 32 -40.76 -20.53 2.31
CA ALA A 32 -41.10 -19.67 3.44
C ALA A 32 -41.97 -18.45 3.05
N GLN A 33 -41.89 -18.01 1.80
CA GLN A 33 -42.65 -16.87 1.28
C GLN A 33 -43.83 -17.27 0.37
N GLY A 34 -44.08 -18.57 0.19
CA GLY A 34 -45.13 -19.06 -0.70
C GLY A 34 -44.94 -18.61 -2.16
N LEU A 35 -43.70 -18.38 -2.59
CA LEU A 35 -43.38 -17.95 -3.94
C LEU A 35 -43.01 -19.14 -4.81
N SER A 36 -43.60 -19.21 -6.01
CA SER A 36 -43.10 -20.11 -7.05
C SER A 36 -41.90 -19.50 -7.77
N ASP A 37 -41.02 -20.33 -8.32
CA ASP A 37 -39.82 -19.88 -9.05
C ASP A 37 -40.13 -18.81 -10.09
N ARG A 38 -41.18 -19.04 -10.88
CA ARG A 38 -41.61 -18.13 -11.94
C ARG A 38 -42.07 -16.79 -11.37
N ARG A 39 -42.82 -16.81 -10.27
CA ARG A 39 -43.31 -15.60 -9.62
C ARG A 39 -42.16 -14.81 -8.99
N ALA A 40 -41.18 -15.49 -8.42
CA ALA A 40 -39.97 -14.87 -7.88
C ALA A 40 -39.11 -14.25 -8.98
N CYS A 41 -38.89 -14.94 -10.10
CA CYS A 41 -38.14 -14.41 -11.24
C CYS A 41 -38.84 -13.21 -11.90
N LEU A 42 -40.18 -13.21 -11.97
CA LEU A 42 -40.94 -12.06 -12.48
C LEU A 42 -40.77 -10.83 -11.60
N LYS A 43 -40.89 -10.98 -10.27
CA LYS A 43 -40.63 -9.89 -9.32
C LYS A 43 -39.17 -9.42 -9.39
N ALA A 44 -38.22 -10.34 -9.53
CA ALA A 44 -36.80 -9.98 -9.64
C ALA A 44 -36.49 -9.25 -10.94
N ARG A 45 -37.26 -9.51 -12.00
CA ARG A 45 -37.15 -8.80 -13.28
C ARG A 45 -37.63 -7.35 -13.21
N GLU A 46 -38.59 -7.05 -12.34
CA GLU A 46 -39.01 -5.65 -12.06
C GLU A 46 -37.86 -4.84 -11.43
N ILE A 47 -36.95 -5.50 -10.74
CA ILE A 47 -35.75 -4.90 -10.11
C ILE A 47 -34.57 -4.89 -11.09
N ASN A 48 -34.31 -6.02 -11.77
CA ASN A 48 -33.25 -6.16 -12.76
C ASN A 48 -33.81 -6.80 -14.04
N PRO A 49 -34.03 -6.01 -15.11
CA PRO A 49 -34.59 -6.50 -16.38
C PRO A 49 -33.82 -7.65 -17.04
N ALA A 50 -32.55 -7.86 -16.66
CA ALA A 50 -31.71 -8.94 -17.16
C ALA A 50 -32.02 -10.32 -16.53
N VAL A 51 -32.87 -10.37 -15.50
CA VAL A 51 -33.34 -11.63 -14.90
C VAL A 51 -34.38 -12.27 -15.84
N GLY A 52 -34.06 -13.46 -16.33
CA GLY A 52 -34.97 -14.24 -17.18
C GLY A 52 -36.11 -14.84 -16.38
N VAL A 53 -37.28 -15.01 -17.00
CA VAL A 53 -38.48 -15.58 -16.35
C VAL A 53 -38.27 -17.04 -15.91
N ASP A 54 -37.39 -17.76 -16.62
CA ASP A 54 -37.01 -19.15 -16.32
C ASP A 54 -35.65 -19.27 -15.62
N PHE A 55 -35.13 -18.18 -15.06
CA PHE A 55 -33.75 -18.11 -14.55
C PHE A 55 -33.42 -19.21 -13.52
N LEU A 56 -34.25 -19.41 -12.50
CA LEU A 56 -34.06 -20.48 -11.51
C LEU A 56 -34.14 -21.87 -12.14
N ARG A 57 -35.07 -22.08 -13.08
CA ARG A 57 -35.20 -23.34 -13.81
C ARG A 57 -33.96 -23.64 -14.66
N ASP A 58 -33.40 -22.61 -15.31
CA ASP A 58 -32.17 -22.70 -16.08
C ASP A 58 -30.95 -22.99 -15.19
N MET A 59 -30.88 -22.42 -13.98
CA MET A 59 -29.84 -22.73 -12.99
C MET A 59 -29.88 -24.21 -12.59
N ARG A 60 -31.07 -24.76 -12.30
CA ARG A 60 -31.22 -26.18 -11.95
C ARG A 60 -30.84 -27.11 -13.11
N ARG A 61 -31.17 -26.75 -14.35
CA ARG A 61 -30.82 -27.56 -15.53
C ARG A 61 -29.33 -27.50 -15.88
N ARG A 62 -28.77 -26.29 -15.93
CA ARG A 62 -27.41 -26.07 -16.46
C ARG A 62 -26.32 -26.19 -15.40
N LYS A 63 -26.70 -26.16 -14.11
CA LYS A 63 -25.75 -26.17 -12.96
C LYS A 63 -24.61 -25.17 -13.17
N HIS A 64 -24.97 -23.95 -13.61
CA HIS A 64 -24.03 -22.85 -13.81
C HIS A 64 -24.24 -21.78 -12.75
N LEU A 65 -23.12 -21.18 -12.34
CA LEU A 65 -23.12 -20.05 -11.43
C LEU A 65 -23.88 -18.87 -12.05
N PRO A 66 -24.85 -18.28 -11.33
CA PRO A 66 -25.48 -17.06 -11.78
C PRO A 66 -24.51 -15.88 -11.66
N ARG A 67 -24.72 -14.84 -12.47
CA ARG A 67 -24.08 -13.55 -12.21
C ARG A 67 -24.67 -12.92 -10.95
N THR A 68 -23.81 -12.25 -10.17
CA THR A 68 -24.14 -11.68 -8.86
C THR A 68 -25.25 -10.64 -8.92
N ASP A 69 -25.35 -9.90 -10.02
CA ASP A 69 -26.40 -8.90 -10.27
C ASP A 69 -27.81 -9.51 -10.39
N LYS A 70 -27.94 -10.71 -10.95
CA LYS A 70 -29.22 -11.44 -11.04
C LYS A 70 -29.59 -12.08 -9.70
N LEU A 71 -28.60 -12.57 -8.96
CA LEU A 71 -28.81 -13.13 -7.63
C LEU A 71 -29.20 -12.04 -6.62
N ALA A 72 -28.63 -10.84 -6.73
CA ALA A 72 -28.98 -9.70 -5.90
C ALA A 72 -30.46 -9.29 -6.07
N ALA A 73 -30.96 -9.29 -7.31
CA ALA A 73 -32.37 -9.00 -7.58
C ALA A 73 -33.31 -10.03 -6.93
N LEU A 74 -32.96 -11.32 -6.94
CA LEU A 74 -33.72 -12.35 -6.22
C LEU A 74 -33.62 -12.20 -4.70
N ALA A 75 -32.43 -11.91 -4.17
CA ALA A 75 -32.22 -11.67 -2.74
C ALA A 75 -33.12 -10.54 -2.24
N GLN A 76 -33.24 -9.46 -3.02
CA GLN A 76 -34.11 -8.33 -2.72
C GLN A 76 -35.60 -8.70 -2.75
N VAL A 77 -36.05 -9.52 -3.71
CA VAL A 77 -37.44 -10.05 -3.71
C VAL A 77 -37.71 -10.91 -2.48
N LEU A 78 -36.72 -11.69 -2.07
CA LEU A 78 -36.78 -12.57 -0.91
C LEU A 78 -36.51 -11.82 0.40
N GLY A 79 -36.25 -10.51 0.38
CA GLY A 79 -35.99 -9.73 1.59
C GLY A 79 -34.79 -10.23 2.40
N VAL A 80 -33.87 -10.97 1.78
CA VAL A 80 -32.65 -11.47 2.42
C VAL A 80 -31.44 -10.69 1.93
N PRO A 81 -30.40 -10.51 2.77
CA PRO A 81 -29.13 -9.99 2.30
C PRO A 81 -28.58 -10.89 1.18
N VAL A 82 -28.02 -10.29 0.13
CA VAL A 82 -27.36 -11.04 -0.96
C VAL A 82 -26.06 -11.72 -0.48
N GLY A 83 -25.48 -11.22 0.62
CA GLY A 83 -24.22 -11.70 1.20
C GLY A 83 -24.19 -13.20 1.50
N PRO A 84 -25.13 -13.77 2.28
CA PRO A 84 -25.23 -15.21 2.52
C PRO A 84 -25.34 -16.06 1.24
N LEU A 85 -26.09 -15.58 0.23
CA LEU A 85 -26.26 -16.29 -1.05
C LEU A 85 -24.99 -16.24 -1.91
N VAL A 86 -24.23 -15.15 -1.83
CA VAL A 86 -22.91 -15.02 -2.48
C VAL A 86 -21.84 -15.80 -1.73
N ALA A 87 -21.90 -15.86 -0.40
CA ALA A 87 -20.98 -16.65 0.42
C ALA A 87 -21.10 -18.16 0.13
N GLU A 88 -22.29 -18.64 -0.20
CA GLU A 88 -22.51 -20.01 -0.71
C GLU A 88 -21.79 -20.29 -2.03
N ILE A 89 -21.66 -19.26 -2.88
CA ILE A 89 -20.91 -19.32 -4.12
C ILE A 89 -19.40 -19.32 -3.84
N SER A 90 -18.95 -18.49 -2.90
CA SER A 90 -17.55 -18.30 -2.52
C SER A 90 -16.93 -19.45 -1.72
N ARG A 91 -17.74 -20.39 -1.19
CA ARG A 91 -17.27 -21.59 -0.45
C ARG A 91 -16.42 -22.57 -1.29
N SER A 92 -16.17 -22.26 -2.57
CA SER A 92 -15.30 -23.01 -3.50
C SER A 92 -13.97 -22.29 -3.78
N GLU A 93 -13.74 -21.11 -3.21
CA GLU A 93 -12.59 -20.23 -3.48
C GLU A 93 -11.82 -19.89 -2.21
N GLU A 94 -11.76 -20.81 -1.24
CA GLU A 94 -11.00 -20.60 -0.01
C GLU A 94 -9.49 -20.53 -0.28
N GLN A 95 -9.00 -19.33 -0.55
CA GLN A 95 -7.86 -18.76 0.16
C GLN A 95 -7.96 -17.22 0.21
N LYS A 96 -8.13 -16.74 1.45
CA LYS A 96 -7.90 -15.39 2.00
C LYS A 96 -9.05 -14.35 1.99
N THR A 97 -9.69 -14.33 3.16
CA THR A 97 -9.74 -13.19 4.11
C THR A 97 -11.15 -12.67 4.39
N VAL A 98 -11.47 -12.77 5.67
CA VAL A 98 -12.63 -12.28 6.42
C VAL A 98 -12.88 -10.80 6.18
N GLU A 99 -14.12 -10.38 5.93
CA GLU A 99 -14.59 -9.03 6.30
C GLU A 99 -16.12 -8.89 6.33
N GLN A 100 -16.61 -8.29 7.40
CA GLN A 100 -17.92 -7.64 7.58
C GLN A 100 -17.65 -6.43 8.52
N PRO A 101 -18.33 -5.27 8.47
CA PRO A 101 -19.43 -4.80 7.62
C PRO A 101 -19.10 -3.54 6.77
N ALA A 102 -20.02 -3.19 5.87
CA ALA A 102 -20.11 -2.04 4.94
C ALA A 102 -18.97 -0.99 4.93
N PRO A 103 -18.29 -0.76 3.78
CA PRO A 103 -17.24 0.24 3.71
C PRO A 103 -17.84 1.65 3.66
N SER A 104 -17.57 2.42 4.70
CA SER A 104 -17.19 3.84 4.56
C SER A 104 -16.17 3.97 3.40
N PRO A 105 -16.01 5.12 2.73
CA PRO A 105 -14.95 5.26 1.73
C PRO A 105 -13.59 5.04 2.42
N ASN A 106 -13.10 3.80 2.40
CA ASN A 106 -11.82 3.42 2.98
C ASN A 106 -10.79 4.09 2.07
N LEU A 107 -10.18 5.16 2.57
CA LEU A 107 -9.00 5.71 1.93
C LEU A 107 -7.99 4.55 1.89
N PRO A 108 -7.51 4.13 0.71
CA PRO A 108 -6.53 3.06 0.64
C PRO A 108 -5.33 3.45 1.52
N VAL A 109 -4.82 2.52 2.30
CA VAL A 109 -3.64 2.71 3.16
C VAL A 109 -2.52 1.78 2.73
N SER A 110 -1.27 2.17 2.97
CA SER A 110 -0.08 1.36 2.71
C SER A 110 0.81 1.28 3.94
N GLN A 111 1.42 0.11 4.15
CA GLN A 111 2.47 -0.08 5.16
C GLN A 111 3.81 0.38 4.59
N VAL A 112 4.55 1.17 5.36
CA VAL A 112 5.92 1.62 5.03
C VAL A 112 6.85 1.15 6.14
N GLN A 113 7.92 0.45 5.77
CA GLN A 113 8.96 0.04 6.71
C GLN A 113 9.90 1.20 6.98
N VAL A 114 10.03 1.58 8.25
CA VAL A 114 11.02 2.53 8.76
C VAL A 114 12.28 1.74 9.08
N CYS A 115 13.31 1.92 8.27
CA CYS A 115 14.49 1.05 8.29
C CYS A 115 15.78 1.75 8.68
N GLY A 116 15.77 3.06 8.95
CA GLY A 116 16.99 3.79 9.29
C GLY A 116 16.71 5.21 9.73
N GLU A 117 17.76 6.01 9.81
CA GLU A 117 17.66 7.42 10.19
C GLU A 117 18.59 8.32 9.39
N VAL A 118 18.22 9.60 9.38
CA VAL A 118 18.98 10.70 8.78
C VAL A 118 19.33 11.69 9.88
N GLN A 119 20.61 12.04 9.96
CA GLN A 119 21.14 12.92 11.00
C GLN A 119 22.31 13.72 10.45
N ALA A 120 22.19 15.05 10.50
CA ALA A 120 23.31 15.92 10.17
C ALA A 120 24.36 15.91 11.29
N GLY A 121 25.63 15.96 10.92
CA GLY A 121 26.79 15.95 11.80
C GLY A 121 27.23 14.57 12.28
N VAL A 122 26.50 13.49 11.92
CA VAL A 122 26.79 12.13 12.42
C VAL A 122 27.14 11.18 11.29
N TRP A 123 28.37 10.66 11.35
CA TRP A 123 28.92 9.70 10.40
C TRP A 123 28.72 8.27 10.91
N LYS A 124 28.25 7.38 10.05
CA LYS A 124 27.93 5.99 10.38
C LYS A 124 28.43 5.02 9.33
N GLU A 125 28.67 3.78 9.74
CA GLU A 125 29.08 2.68 8.86
C GLU A 125 27.88 1.95 8.21
N ALA A 126 26.68 2.06 8.80
CA ALA A 126 25.47 1.40 8.32
C ALA A 126 24.30 2.38 8.12
N HIS A 127 23.55 2.20 7.03
CA HIS A 127 22.51 3.13 6.57
C HIS A 127 21.14 2.69 7.06
N GLU A 128 20.94 1.37 7.05
CA GLU A 128 19.79 0.72 7.63
C GLU A 128 20.14 0.20 9.02
N TRP A 129 19.16 0.24 9.90
CA TRP A 129 19.23 -0.43 11.19
C TRP A 129 19.15 -1.95 11.02
N PRO A 130 19.64 -2.71 12.00
CA PRO A 130 19.33 -4.12 12.13
C PRO A 130 17.82 -4.38 12.08
N LEU A 131 17.40 -5.50 11.49
CA LEU A 131 15.98 -5.86 11.34
C LEU A 131 15.14 -5.74 12.64
N PRO A 132 15.64 -6.09 13.84
CA PRO A 132 14.87 -5.93 15.09
C PRO A 132 14.51 -4.49 15.46
N ASP A 133 15.27 -3.51 14.96
CA ASP A 133 15.07 -2.09 15.24
C ASP A 133 14.19 -1.41 14.18
N GLN A 134 13.90 -2.10 13.09
CA GLN A 134 12.99 -1.61 12.04
C GLN A 134 11.54 -1.79 12.47
N TYR A 135 10.68 -0.86 12.07
CA TYR A 135 9.25 -0.90 12.40
C TYR A 135 8.39 -0.38 11.25
N ALA A 136 7.13 -0.80 11.21
CA ALA A 136 6.19 -0.38 10.17
C ALA A 136 5.32 0.78 10.65
N ILE A 137 5.04 1.73 9.75
CA ILE A 137 4.00 2.74 9.90
C ILE A 137 2.93 2.57 8.83
N THR A 138 1.69 2.96 9.17
CA THR A 138 0.57 2.99 8.22
C THR A 138 0.38 4.42 7.72
N ILE A 139 0.40 4.59 6.40
CA ILE A 139 0.17 5.90 5.76
C ILE A 139 -0.97 5.82 4.76
N PRO A 140 -1.65 6.93 4.46
CA PRO A 140 -2.54 7.02 3.31
C PRO A 140 -1.81 6.61 2.03
N TYR A 141 -2.49 5.86 1.17
CA TYR A 141 -2.00 5.56 -0.15
C TYR A 141 -1.96 6.83 -0.99
N ASP A 142 -0.78 7.12 -1.53
CA ASP A 142 -0.59 8.27 -2.41
C ASP A 142 -0.68 7.83 -3.88
N ALA A 143 -1.79 8.21 -4.51
CA ALA A 143 -2.08 7.94 -5.92
C ALA A 143 -1.14 8.66 -6.89
N ALA A 144 -0.36 9.66 -6.45
CA ALA A 144 0.65 10.31 -7.29
C ALA A 144 1.85 9.40 -7.59
N TYR A 145 2.08 8.36 -6.76
CA TYR A 145 3.19 7.42 -6.91
C TYR A 145 2.68 5.95 -6.84
N PRO A 146 1.86 5.51 -7.81
CA PRO A 146 1.28 4.18 -7.77
C PRO A 146 2.35 3.11 -8.00
N GLY A 147 2.40 2.11 -7.12
CA GLY A 147 3.29 0.94 -7.26
C GLY A 147 4.77 1.17 -6.96
N LEU A 148 5.20 2.41 -6.68
CA LEU A 148 6.59 2.70 -6.30
C LEU A 148 6.88 2.28 -4.85
N LYS A 149 8.07 1.69 -4.63
CA LYS A 149 8.48 1.26 -3.30
C LYS A 149 8.77 2.48 -2.43
N ARG A 150 8.26 2.43 -1.21
CA ARG A 150 8.46 3.46 -0.19
C ARG A 150 9.13 2.85 1.02
N TYR A 151 9.97 3.63 1.68
CA TYR A 151 10.53 3.31 2.98
C TYR A 151 10.56 4.57 3.85
N GLY A 152 10.68 4.36 5.15
CA GLY A 152 10.71 5.40 6.15
C GLY A 152 12.11 5.63 6.69
N LEU A 153 12.44 6.89 6.99
CA LEU A 153 13.64 7.25 7.73
C LEU A 153 13.26 8.17 8.89
N MET A 154 13.74 7.85 10.09
CA MET A 154 13.57 8.74 11.24
C MET A 154 14.53 9.93 11.12
N VAL A 155 14.00 11.14 11.35
CA VAL A 155 14.77 12.38 11.38
C VAL A 155 15.36 12.55 12.76
N LYS A 156 16.68 12.79 12.81
CA LYS A 156 17.40 13.11 14.03
C LYS A 156 18.09 14.47 13.92
N GLY A 157 18.00 15.25 14.98
CA GLY A 157 18.63 16.56 15.11
C GLY A 157 17.85 17.68 14.43
N GLN A 158 18.47 18.87 14.39
CA GLN A 158 17.76 20.12 14.10
C GLN A 158 18.00 20.68 12.69
N SER A 159 18.75 19.99 11.82
CA SER A 159 19.15 20.50 10.50
C SER A 159 18.00 20.80 9.53
N MET A 160 16.81 20.27 9.81
CA MET A 160 15.58 20.47 9.03
C MET A 160 14.39 20.92 9.87
N ASN A 161 14.60 21.42 11.10
CA ASN A 161 13.53 21.65 12.09
C ASN A 161 12.47 22.69 11.70
N ARG A 162 12.68 23.51 10.65
CA ARG A 162 11.63 24.37 10.09
C ARG A 162 10.55 23.57 9.34
N VAL A 163 10.84 22.32 8.97
CA VAL A 163 9.99 21.48 8.12
C VAL A 163 9.76 20.11 8.76
N PHE A 164 10.82 19.47 9.22
CA PHE A 164 10.82 18.15 9.84
C PHE A 164 11.38 18.24 11.25
N GLN A 165 10.51 18.06 12.25
CA GLN A 165 10.91 18.03 13.66
C GLN A 165 11.77 16.79 13.94
N ASP A 166 12.64 16.89 14.95
CA ASP A 166 13.34 15.74 15.50
C ASP A 166 12.34 14.64 15.91
N GLY A 167 12.65 13.39 15.57
CA GLY A 167 11.78 12.24 15.80
C GLY A 167 10.67 12.04 14.76
N SER A 168 10.48 12.96 13.81
CA SER A 168 9.58 12.72 12.69
C SER A 168 10.09 11.58 11.79
N VAL A 169 9.18 10.89 11.11
CA VAL A 169 9.50 9.89 10.10
C VAL A 169 9.19 10.47 8.73
N VAL A 170 10.19 10.54 7.85
CA VAL A 170 9.97 10.89 6.44
C VAL A 170 9.72 9.64 5.61
N ILE A 171 8.81 9.74 4.66
CA ILE A 171 8.50 8.68 3.70
C ILE A 171 9.19 9.05 2.40
N VAL A 172 9.99 8.13 1.86
CA VAL A 172 10.86 8.41 0.73
C VAL A 172 10.72 7.39 -0.39
N ILE A 173 11.03 7.84 -1.62
CA ILE A 173 11.08 7.02 -2.84
C ILE A 173 12.44 7.22 -3.49
N ASN A 174 13.13 6.13 -3.82
CA ASN A 174 14.42 6.21 -4.50
C ASN A 174 14.28 6.86 -5.89
N PHE A 175 15.18 7.77 -6.23
CA PHE A 175 15.18 8.40 -7.55
C PHE A 175 15.39 7.39 -8.69
N SER A 176 16.08 6.28 -8.43
CA SER A 176 16.24 5.17 -9.37
C SER A 176 14.92 4.52 -9.75
N GLU A 177 13.94 4.48 -8.84
CA GLU A 177 12.59 3.98 -9.11
C GLU A 177 11.68 5.07 -9.70
N LEU A 178 11.88 6.32 -9.28
CA LEU A 178 11.04 7.44 -9.69
C LEU A 178 11.22 7.83 -11.17
N GLY A 179 12.35 7.48 -11.78
CA GLY A 179 12.61 7.72 -13.21
C GLY A 179 12.77 9.20 -13.58
N ARG A 180 12.99 10.09 -12.61
CA ARG A 180 13.28 11.53 -12.83
C ARG A 180 14.46 11.99 -12.00
N ARG A 181 15.05 13.12 -12.39
CA ARG A 181 16.05 13.83 -11.58
C ARG A 181 15.40 14.68 -10.49
N PRO A 182 16.15 15.07 -9.44
CA PRO A 182 15.72 16.08 -8.48
C PRO A 182 15.34 17.39 -9.16
N ARG A 183 14.34 18.08 -8.61
CA ARG A 183 13.80 19.35 -9.11
C ARG A 183 13.87 20.41 -8.02
N ASN A 184 13.83 21.67 -8.43
CA ASN A 184 13.76 22.79 -7.50
C ASN A 184 12.54 22.65 -6.57
N GLY A 185 12.77 22.75 -5.27
CA GLY A 185 11.74 22.59 -4.23
C GLY A 185 11.55 21.16 -3.71
N ASP A 186 12.19 20.14 -4.31
CA ASP A 186 12.19 18.79 -3.74
C ASP A 186 12.92 18.79 -2.39
N TYR A 187 12.41 18.03 -1.42
CA TYR A 187 13.19 17.60 -0.26
C TYR A 187 13.78 16.24 -0.57
N VAL A 188 15.08 16.06 -0.36
CA VAL A 188 15.78 14.85 -0.75
C VAL A 188 16.65 14.31 0.37
N VAL A 189 16.84 13.00 0.37
CA VAL A 189 17.88 12.32 1.15
C VAL A 189 19.17 12.37 0.36
N ALA A 190 20.18 13.00 0.94
CA ALA A 190 21.54 13.08 0.43
C ALA A 190 22.49 12.30 1.33
N MET A 191 23.39 11.54 0.73
CA MET A 191 24.41 10.77 1.43
C MET A 191 25.78 11.33 1.08
N GLN A 192 26.55 11.71 2.10
CA GLN A 192 27.95 12.14 1.96
C GLN A 192 28.86 11.00 2.40
N ARG A 193 29.91 10.69 1.65
CA ARG A 193 30.94 9.73 2.08
C ARG A 193 32.11 10.45 2.74
N SER A 194 32.62 9.84 3.81
CA SER A 194 33.80 10.34 4.50
C SER A 194 35.01 10.16 3.60
N ARG A 195 35.91 11.14 3.62
CA ARG A 195 37.18 11.07 2.86
C ARG A 195 38.27 10.30 3.60
N VAL A 196 38.09 10.08 4.90
CA VAL A 196 39.12 9.55 5.80
C VAL A 196 38.69 8.26 6.50
N SER A 197 37.44 7.84 6.33
CA SER A 197 36.88 6.61 6.88
C SER A 197 35.84 6.03 5.93
N ASP A 198 35.40 4.81 6.18
CA ASP A 198 34.31 4.16 5.44
C ASP A 198 32.92 4.64 5.88
N GLY A 199 32.86 5.66 6.74
CA GLY A 199 31.62 6.23 7.23
C GLY A 199 30.92 7.10 6.19
N PHE A 200 29.61 7.22 6.33
CA PHE A 200 28.79 8.15 5.57
C PHE A 200 27.82 8.89 6.47
N GLU A 201 27.36 10.03 5.98
CA GLU A 201 26.38 10.88 6.64
C GLU A 201 25.14 10.95 5.74
N ALA A 202 24.00 10.46 6.23
CA ALA A 202 22.72 10.57 5.55
C ALA A 202 21.95 11.76 6.12
N THR A 203 21.54 12.70 5.27
CA THR A 203 20.83 13.91 5.67
C THR A 203 19.65 14.20 4.76
N ILE A 204 18.68 14.97 5.24
CA ILE A 204 17.68 15.60 4.37
C ILE A 204 18.14 17.03 4.03
N LYS A 205 17.87 17.45 2.79
CA LYS A 205 18.11 18.81 2.29
C LYS A 205 17.00 19.26 1.34
N ALA A 206 16.78 20.57 1.25
CA ALA A 206 15.93 21.17 0.22
C ALA A 206 16.75 21.44 -1.05
N VAL A 207 16.25 21.05 -2.21
CA VAL A 207 16.93 21.19 -3.50
C VAL A 207 16.62 22.54 -4.12
N GLN A 208 17.67 23.26 -4.51
CA GLN A 208 17.59 24.37 -5.44
C GLN A 208 18.35 24.03 -6.71
N VAL A 209 17.71 24.15 -7.87
CA VAL A 209 18.36 24.02 -9.18
C VAL A 209 18.53 25.41 -9.76
N LYS A 210 19.78 25.85 -9.97
CA LYS A 210 20.11 27.14 -10.57
C LYS A 210 19.87 27.09 -12.09
N GLU A 211 19.77 28.26 -12.73
CA GLU A 211 19.63 28.37 -14.18
C GLU A 211 20.78 27.70 -14.95
N SER A 212 21.98 27.67 -14.36
CA SER A 212 23.15 26.96 -14.89
C SER A 212 23.04 25.43 -14.84
N GLY A 213 22.00 24.88 -14.21
CA GLY A 213 21.87 23.45 -13.91
C GLY A 213 22.64 23.01 -12.66
N GLN A 214 23.36 23.90 -11.98
CA GLN A 214 24.01 23.62 -10.71
C GLN A 214 22.96 23.34 -9.61
N MET A 215 23.16 22.27 -8.84
CA MET A 215 22.30 21.92 -7.72
C MET A 215 22.90 22.40 -6.40
N VAL A 216 22.06 23.00 -5.56
CA VAL A 216 22.41 23.45 -4.21
C VAL A 216 21.45 22.79 -3.21
N LEU A 217 22.00 22.18 -2.18
CA LEU A 217 21.27 21.46 -1.15
C LEU A 217 21.27 22.26 0.15
N TRP A 218 20.12 22.77 0.54
CA TRP A 218 19.96 23.67 1.68
C TRP A 218 19.49 22.94 2.93
N PRO A 219 20.07 23.20 4.11
CA PRO A 219 19.39 22.93 5.37
C PRO A 219 18.14 23.82 5.49
N GLN A 220 17.20 23.42 6.35
CA GLN A 220 16.02 24.22 6.70
C GLN A 220 15.91 24.27 8.22
N SER A 221 16.83 25.01 8.85
CA SER A 221 16.98 25.02 10.30
C SER A 221 16.88 26.42 10.91
N THR A 222 16.37 26.51 12.13
CA THR A 222 16.52 27.69 13.00
C THR A 222 17.89 27.78 13.67
N GLU A 223 18.65 26.69 13.72
CA GLU A 223 19.91 26.65 14.45
C GLU A 223 21.04 27.31 13.65
N PRO A 224 21.88 28.17 14.26
CA PRO A 224 22.97 28.85 13.56
C PRO A 224 23.99 27.92 12.91
N GLU A 225 24.20 26.73 13.47
CA GLU A 225 25.14 25.72 12.92
C GLU A 225 24.66 25.08 11.61
N PHE A 226 23.37 25.17 11.29
CA PHE A 226 22.76 24.54 10.11
C PHE A 226 22.27 25.58 9.10
N GLN A 227 23.18 26.44 8.62
CA GLN A 227 22.86 27.48 7.63
C GLN A 227 23.62 27.31 6.29
N SER A 228 24.77 26.64 6.31
CA SER A 228 25.61 26.46 5.12
C SER A 228 25.02 25.42 4.16
N PRO A 229 24.84 25.74 2.87
CA PRO A 229 24.40 24.77 1.87
C PRO A 229 25.55 23.86 1.40
N ILE A 230 25.18 22.73 0.80
CA ILE A 230 26.10 21.89 0.03
C ILE A 230 25.90 22.22 -1.46
N ILE A 231 26.97 22.59 -2.15
CA ILE A 231 26.93 22.92 -3.58
C ILE A 231 27.45 21.72 -4.37
N LEU A 232 26.64 21.19 -5.28
CA LEU A 232 27.02 20.08 -6.14
C LEU A 232 27.62 20.61 -7.46
N PRO A 233 28.60 19.90 -8.05
CA PRO A 233 29.13 20.25 -9.37
C PRO A 233 28.04 20.16 -10.44
N ALA A 234 28.14 21.01 -11.47
CA ALA A 234 27.16 21.03 -12.56
C ALA A 234 27.30 19.79 -13.47
N PRO A 235 26.23 19.32 -14.12
CA PRO A 235 26.32 18.22 -15.08
C PRO A 235 27.23 18.60 -16.26
N GLY A 236 28.35 17.90 -16.44
CA GLY A 236 29.32 18.17 -17.51
C GLY A 236 30.55 18.97 -17.09
N ASP A 237 30.56 19.51 -15.85
CA ASP A 237 31.79 20.02 -15.24
C ASP A 237 32.70 18.82 -14.92
N THR A 238 33.52 18.45 -15.90
CA THR A 238 34.70 17.61 -15.68
C THR A 238 35.80 18.49 -15.10
N VAL A 239 35.52 19.22 -14.01
CA VAL A 239 36.50 20.17 -13.49
C VAL A 239 37.38 19.45 -12.50
N CYS A 240 38.63 19.34 -12.92
CA CYS A 240 39.86 19.27 -12.15
C CYS A 240 39.99 20.41 -11.13
N HIS A 241 38.95 20.66 -10.33
CA HIS A 241 39.15 21.09 -8.96
C HIS A 241 39.91 19.95 -8.29
N SER A 242 40.92 20.26 -7.47
CA SER A 242 41.58 19.20 -6.71
C SER A 242 40.47 18.35 -6.07
N ALA A 243 40.50 17.04 -6.29
CA ALA A 243 39.50 16.10 -5.76
C ALA A 243 39.32 16.20 -4.22
N ALA A 244 40.13 17.04 -3.57
CA ALA A 244 40.13 17.39 -2.17
C ALA A 244 39.01 18.35 -1.72
N GLU A 245 38.32 19.10 -2.61
CA GLU A 245 37.37 20.14 -2.14
C GLU A 245 35.88 19.82 -2.35
N SER A 246 35.48 19.16 -3.43
CA SER A 246 34.07 18.81 -3.66
C SER A 246 33.64 17.58 -2.83
N PRO A 247 32.60 17.66 -1.99
CA PRO A 247 32.16 16.53 -1.18
C PRO A 247 31.58 15.43 -2.08
N ASP A 248 31.90 14.16 -1.77
CA ASP A 248 31.32 13.00 -2.46
C ASP A 248 29.88 12.80 -1.97
N VAL A 249 28.94 13.49 -2.64
CA VAL A 249 27.53 13.55 -2.25
C VAL A 249 26.66 12.93 -3.33
N THR A 250 25.87 11.95 -2.92
CA THR A 250 24.85 11.32 -3.77
C THR A 250 23.45 11.66 -3.27
N ILE A 251 22.57 12.11 -4.17
CA ILE A 251 21.14 12.26 -3.89
C ILE A 251 20.46 10.91 -4.14
N LEU A 252 19.88 10.31 -3.10
CA LEU A 252 19.35 8.94 -3.13
C LEU A 252 17.85 8.91 -3.39
N ALA A 253 17.08 9.67 -2.59
CA ALA A 253 15.63 9.52 -2.53
C ALA A 253 14.92 10.89 -2.40
N LEU A 254 13.69 10.93 -2.92
CA LEU A 254 12.76 12.04 -2.76
C LEU A 254 11.93 11.82 -1.50
N VAL A 255 11.75 12.86 -0.68
CA VAL A 255 10.76 12.88 0.39
C VAL A 255 9.38 13.18 -0.18
N VAL A 256 8.42 12.28 0.03
CA VAL A 256 7.04 12.40 -0.48
C VAL A 256 6.01 12.59 0.62
N GLY A 257 6.41 12.43 1.89
CA GLY A 257 5.56 12.70 3.04
C GLY A 257 6.34 12.67 4.34
N SER A 258 5.70 13.12 5.41
CA SER A 258 6.22 13.03 6.77
C SER A 258 5.13 12.67 7.76
N TYR A 259 5.49 11.87 8.74
CA TYR A 259 4.66 11.49 9.87
C TYR A 259 5.35 11.93 11.16
N VAL A 260 4.64 12.66 12.02
CA VAL A 260 5.15 13.02 13.35
C VAL A 260 4.46 12.09 14.35
N PRO A 261 5.17 11.14 14.97
CA PRO A 261 4.59 10.37 16.05
C PRO A 261 4.23 11.31 17.20
N MET A 262 3.12 11.02 17.88
CA MET A 262 2.72 11.81 19.04
C MET A 262 3.84 11.74 20.09
N PRO A 263 4.40 12.89 20.51
CA PRO A 263 5.42 12.90 21.53
C PRO A 263 4.80 12.47 22.87
N THR A 264 5.55 11.72 23.66
CA THR A 264 5.18 11.45 25.05
C THR A 264 5.31 12.74 25.84
N ALA A 265 4.27 13.11 26.60
CA ALA A 265 4.36 14.22 27.54
C ALA A 265 5.45 13.91 28.58
N SER A 266 6.44 14.78 28.69
CA SER A 266 7.44 14.75 29.75
C SER A 266 7.15 15.86 30.74
N PHE A 267 7.07 15.51 32.01
CA PHE A 267 6.99 16.47 33.11
C PHE A 267 8.37 16.56 33.74
N GLN A 268 8.95 17.75 33.78
CA GLN A 268 10.18 17.97 34.54
C GLN A 268 9.85 17.97 36.04
N GLY A 269 10.25 16.91 36.74
CA GLY A 269 10.36 16.85 38.19
C GLY A 269 9.06 16.65 38.98
N SER A 270 9.03 15.56 39.74
CA SER A 270 8.38 15.47 41.04
C SER A 270 9.45 15.38 42.12
#